data_AF-M1BBA2-F1
#
_entry.id   AF-M1BBA2-F1
#
_cell.length_a   1.000
_cell.length_b   1.000
_cell.length_c   1.000
_cell.angle_alpha   90.00
_cell.angle_beta   90.00
_cell.angle_gamma   90.00
#
_symmetry.space_group_name_H-M   'P 1'
#
loop_
_entity.id
_entity.type
_entity.pdbx_description
1 polymer ?
#
loop_
_entity_poly.entity_id
_entity_poly.type
_entity_poly.pdbx_seq_one_letter_code
_entity_poly.pdbx_strand_id
1 'polypeptide(L)'
;MFPLGIPSWRDIKQQKLDHMWAAIEDKFESVYCDDHHDHIFGWMNELWNKWRGYLHATYVKNKPIVHALKNIPKGVEKKEWEWLVKEHFCSESIQARSNRIAENRAIFFETRKNDSMLVEPEAIEKHVRLIGFLVNASQSFVNQFVFLQLVDILDYPW
;
A
#
# COMPACT_ATOMS: atom_id res chain seq x y z
N MET A 1 3.48 -16.10 -7.69
CA MET A 1 4.14 -14.97 -6.98
C MET A 1 3.91 -13.70 -7.79
N PHE A 2 3.45 -12.60 -7.18
CA PHE A 2 3.20 -11.35 -7.90
C PHE A 2 4.51 -10.67 -8.32
N PRO A 3 4.61 -10.15 -9.55
CA PRO A 3 5.84 -9.55 -10.03
C PRO A 3 6.12 -8.23 -9.31
N LEU A 4 7.30 -8.12 -8.70
CA LEU A 4 7.74 -6.90 -8.00
C LEU A 4 8.75 -6.09 -8.82
N GLY A 5 9.49 -6.74 -9.72
CA GLY A 5 10.47 -6.11 -10.61
C GLY A 5 9.88 -5.34 -11.79
N ILE A 6 8.71 -4.74 -11.65
CA ILE A 6 7.99 -4.06 -12.74
C ILE A 6 7.58 -2.63 -12.29
N PRO A 7 7.77 -1.59 -13.13
CA PRO A 7 7.44 -0.20 -12.76
C PRO A 7 5.99 0.01 -12.36
N SER A 8 5.06 -0.44 -13.20
CA SER A 8 3.63 -0.30 -12.96
C SER A 8 2.86 -1.56 -13.34
N TRP A 9 1.65 -1.68 -12.80
CA TRP A 9 0.74 -2.78 -13.11
C TRP A 9 0.46 -2.89 -14.62
N ARG A 10 0.44 -1.74 -15.31
CA ARG A 10 0.21 -1.65 -16.76
C ARG A 10 1.36 -2.23 -17.59
N ASP A 11 2.55 -2.37 -16.99
CA ASP A 11 3.73 -2.93 -17.68
C ASP A 11 3.81 -4.46 -17.51
N ILE A 12 2.86 -5.07 -16.77
CA ILE A 12 2.75 -6.52 -16.68
C ILE A 12 2.29 -7.04 -18.05
N LYS A 13 3.11 -7.93 -18.64
CA LYS A 13 2.78 -8.55 -19.93
C LYS A 13 1.45 -9.28 -19.86
N GLN A 14 0.63 -9.15 -20.91
CA GLN A 14 -0.68 -9.81 -21.01
C GLN A 14 -0.62 -11.30 -20.69
N GLN A 15 0.36 -12.02 -21.25
CA GLN A 15 0.59 -13.45 -20.95
C GLN A 15 0.66 -13.78 -19.45
N LYS A 16 1.23 -12.88 -18.62
CA LYS A 16 1.26 -13.06 -17.16
C LYS A 16 -0.09 -12.77 -16.53
N LEU A 17 -0.83 -11.78 -17.03
CA LEU A 17 -2.19 -11.49 -16.59
C LEU A 17 -3.11 -12.68 -16.92
N ASP A 18 -3.02 -13.24 -18.12
CA ASP A 18 -3.78 -14.41 -18.55
C ASP A 18 -3.49 -15.63 -17.66
N HIS A 19 -2.22 -15.84 -17.30
CA HIS A 19 -1.85 -16.92 -16.38
C HIS A 19 -2.38 -16.70 -14.96
N MET A 20 -2.41 -15.46 -14.47
CA MET A 20 -3.03 -15.14 -13.19
C MET A 20 -4.55 -15.36 -13.23
N TRP A 21 -5.20 -14.98 -14.34
CA TRP A 21 -6.63 -15.17 -14.54
C TRP A 21 -7.01 -16.65 -14.58
N ALA A 22 -6.27 -17.46 -15.34
CA ALA A 22 -6.50 -18.91 -15.40
C ALA A 22 -6.40 -19.58 -14.00
N ALA A 23 -5.50 -19.10 -13.14
CA ALA A 23 -5.39 -19.59 -11.77
C ALA A 23 -6.55 -19.13 -10.86
N ILE A 24 -7.19 -18.00 -11.17
CA ILE A 24 -8.41 -17.54 -10.48
C ILE A 24 -9.59 -18.38 -10.95
N GLU A 25 -9.76 -18.59 -12.25
CA GLU A 25 -10.81 -19.43 -12.83
C GLU A 25 -10.75 -20.88 -12.33
N ASP A 26 -9.54 -21.44 -12.19
CA ASP A 26 -9.32 -22.78 -11.64
C ASP A 26 -9.77 -22.89 -10.17
N LYS A 27 -9.58 -21.82 -9.39
CA LYS A 27 -9.94 -21.80 -7.96
C LYS A 27 -11.40 -21.47 -7.69
N PHE A 28 -12.04 -20.72 -8.57
CA PHE A 28 -13.41 -20.28 -8.42
C PHE A 28 -14.19 -20.83 -9.61
N GLU A 29 -14.79 -22.02 -9.45
CA GLU A 29 -15.61 -22.70 -10.46
C GLU A 29 -16.46 -21.68 -11.24
N SER A 30 -16.25 -21.68 -12.55
CA SER A 30 -16.33 -20.57 -13.52
C SER A 30 -17.70 -19.91 -13.75
N VAL A 31 -18.61 -19.88 -12.77
CA VAL A 31 -20.02 -19.60 -13.08
C VAL A 31 -20.33 -18.11 -13.29
N TYR A 32 -19.46 -17.15 -12.94
CA TYR A 32 -19.83 -15.72 -13.11
C TYR A 32 -18.65 -14.70 -13.12
N CYS A 33 -17.48 -15.04 -13.68
CA CYS A 33 -16.28 -14.19 -13.54
C CYS A 33 -15.99 -13.21 -14.69
N ASP A 34 -16.51 -13.42 -15.91
CA ASP A 34 -16.12 -12.58 -17.07
C ASP A 34 -16.53 -11.11 -16.90
N ASP A 35 -17.76 -10.84 -16.44
CA ASP A 35 -18.24 -9.46 -16.17
C ASP A 35 -17.47 -8.76 -15.04
N HIS A 36 -16.69 -9.52 -14.25
CA HIS A 36 -15.94 -9.04 -13.10
C HIS A 36 -14.43 -8.97 -13.35
N HIS A 37 -13.96 -9.37 -14.53
CA HIS A 37 -12.54 -9.41 -14.88
C HIS A 37 -11.83 -8.10 -14.53
N ASP A 38 -12.31 -6.97 -15.04
CA ASP A 38 -11.69 -5.67 -14.81
C ASP A 38 -11.74 -5.23 -13.34
N HIS A 39 -12.81 -5.58 -12.62
CA HIS A 39 -12.93 -5.29 -11.21
C HIS A 39 -11.92 -6.11 -10.38
N ILE A 40 -11.76 -7.39 -10.69
CA ILE A 40 -10.80 -8.30 -10.03
C ILE A 40 -9.37 -7.82 -10.30
N PHE A 41 -9.04 -7.49 -11.56
CA PHE A 41 -7.72 -6.95 -11.89
C PHE A 41 -7.47 -5.58 -11.23
N GLY A 42 -8.51 -4.74 -11.11
CA GLY A 42 -8.45 -3.49 -10.34
C GLY A 42 -8.10 -3.74 -8.87
N TRP A 43 -8.80 -4.69 -8.24
CA TRP A 43 -8.54 -5.07 -6.84
C TRP A 43 -7.15 -5.68 -6.64
N MET A 44 -6.69 -6.56 -7.55
CA MET A 44 -5.35 -7.13 -7.50
C MET A 44 -4.26 -6.07 -7.61
N ASN A 45 -4.45 -5.05 -8.47
CA ASN A 45 -3.54 -3.91 -8.55
C ASN A 45 -3.49 -3.13 -7.23
N GLU A 46 -4.63 -2.90 -6.56
CA GLU A 46 -4.65 -2.26 -5.25
C GLU A 46 -3.88 -3.07 -4.19
N LEU A 47 -4.12 -4.38 -4.12
CA LEU A 47 -3.39 -5.27 -3.22
C LEU A 47 -1.89 -5.25 -3.47
N TRP A 48 -1.49 -5.29 -4.75
CA TRP A 48 -0.09 -5.18 -5.16
C TRP A 48 0.54 -3.86 -4.73
N ASN A 49 -0.17 -2.73 -4.87
CA ASN A 49 0.29 -1.43 -4.40
C ASN A 49 0.41 -1.35 -2.87
N LYS A 50 -0.58 -1.89 -2.15
CA LYS A 50 -0.55 -1.97 -0.67
C LYS A 50 0.64 -2.79 -0.19
N TRP A 51 0.91 -3.93 -0.84
CA TRP A 51 2.07 -4.76 -0.52
C TRP A 51 3.39 -4.02 -0.76
N ARG A 52 3.56 -3.33 -1.91
CA ARG A 52 4.76 -2.50 -2.16
C ARG A 52 4.92 -1.38 -1.13
N GLY A 53 3.82 -0.74 -0.74
CA GLY A 53 3.80 0.27 0.32
C GLY A 53 4.24 -0.29 1.69
N TYR A 54 3.74 -1.48 2.05
CA TYR A 54 4.17 -2.18 3.27
C TYR A 54 5.67 -2.51 3.23
N LEU A 55 6.18 -3.03 2.11
CA LEU A 55 7.60 -3.34 1.95
C LEU A 55 8.48 -2.10 2.12
N HIS A 56 8.09 -0.98 1.50
CA HIS A 56 8.79 0.29 1.65
C HIS A 56 8.81 0.76 3.11
N ALA A 57 7.65 0.79 3.77
CA ALA A 57 7.53 1.26 5.15
C ALA A 57 8.34 0.39 6.14
N THR A 58 8.31 -0.93 5.96
CA THR A 58 8.93 -1.89 6.89
C THR A 58 10.42 -2.01 6.67
N TYR A 59 10.92 -2.04 5.44
CA TYR A 59 12.30 -2.42 5.13
C TYR A 59 13.19 -1.29 4.60
N VAL A 60 12.60 -0.20 4.09
CA VAL A 60 13.35 0.84 3.36
C VAL A 60 13.28 2.21 4.05
N LYS A 61 12.09 2.60 4.51
CA LYS A 61 11.86 3.92 5.11
C LYS A 61 12.80 4.17 6.28
N ASN A 62 13.43 5.35 6.27
CA ASN A 62 14.38 5.84 7.29
C ASN A 62 15.61 4.92 7.51
N LYS A 63 15.92 4.03 6.57
CA LYS A 63 17.08 3.13 6.64
C LYS A 63 18.08 3.46 5.54
N PRO A 64 19.38 3.26 5.77
CA PRO A 64 20.36 3.34 4.70
C PRO A 64 20.05 2.31 3.61
N ILE A 65 20.21 2.68 2.34
CA ILE A 65 19.95 1.79 1.19
C ILE A 65 20.73 0.47 1.32
N VAL A 66 22.00 0.54 1.76
CA VAL A 66 22.84 -0.66 1.97
C VAL A 66 22.23 -1.62 3.00
N HIS A 67 21.53 -1.10 4.00
CA HIS A 67 20.83 -1.92 5.00
C HIS A 67 19.54 -2.53 4.42
N ALA A 68 18.76 -1.74 3.66
CA ALA A 68 17.56 -2.23 2.98
C ALA A 68 17.87 -3.37 1.99
N LEU A 69 18.97 -3.27 1.23
CA LEU A 69 19.40 -4.30 0.27
C LEU A 69 19.80 -5.62 0.94
N LYS A 70 20.25 -5.59 2.19
CA LYS A 70 20.62 -6.80 2.95
C LYS A 70 19.42 -7.51 3.57
N ASN A 71 18.34 -6.78 3.86
CA ASN A 71 17.15 -7.32 4.52
C ASN A 71 16.07 -7.69 3.50
N ILE A 72 16.28 -8.79 2.79
CA ILE A 72 15.33 -9.30 1.80
C ILE A 72 14.12 -9.92 2.53
N PRO A 73 12.88 -9.48 2.25
CA PRO A 73 11.68 -10.09 2.82
C PRO A 73 11.55 -11.56 2.41
N LYS A 74 11.05 -12.42 3.31
CA LYS A 74 10.83 -13.84 3.02
C LYS A 74 9.86 -13.98 1.84
N GLY A 75 10.24 -14.81 0.87
CA GLY A 75 9.42 -15.05 -0.33
C GLY A 75 9.55 -13.98 -1.42
N VAL A 76 10.50 -13.03 -1.29
CA VAL A 76 10.85 -12.09 -2.37
C VAL A 76 12.18 -12.52 -3.02
N GLU A 77 12.22 -12.56 -4.35
CA GLU A 77 13.46 -12.87 -5.06
C GLU A 77 14.45 -11.72 -4.92
N LYS A 78 15.72 -12.04 -4.70
CA LYS A 78 16.79 -11.05 -4.54
C LYS A 78 16.84 -10.03 -5.68
N LYS A 79 16.70 -10.48 -6.94
CA LYS A 79 16.76 -9.58 -8.12
C LYS A 79 15.61 -8.58 -8.13
N GLU A 80 14.40 -9.06 -7.84
CA GLU A 80 13.21 -8.19 -7.75
C GLU A 80 13.33 -7.21 -6.58
N TRP A 81 13.86 -7.66 -5.43
CA TRP A 81 14.10 -6.80 -4.28
C TRP A 81 15.11 -5.69 -4.59
N GLU A 82 16.25 -6.03 -5.19
CA GLU A 82 17.28 -5.07 -5.55
C GLU A 82 16.75 -4.01 -6.53
N TRP A 83 15.98 -4.44 -7.53
CA TRP A 83 15.33 -3.54 -8.47
C TRP A 83 14.32 -2.64 -7.75
N LEU A 84 13.47 -3.19 -6.89
CA LEU A 84 12.45 -2.43 -6.18
C LEU A 84 13.07 -1.36 -5.26
N VAL A 85 14.15 -1.68 -4.57
CA VAL A 85 14.86 -0.74 -3.69
C VAL A 85 15.59 0.34 -4.50
N LYS A 86 16.36 -0.05 -5.52
CA LYS A 86 17.22 0.89 -6.26
C LYS A 86 16.46 1.74 -7.28
N GLU A 87 15.53 1.13 -8.00
CA GLU A 87 14.88 1.75 -9.15
C GLU A 87 13.52 2.32 -8.79
N HIS A 88 12.71 1.60 -8.00
CA HIS A 88 11.36 2.06 -7.69
C HIS A 88 11.32 3.02 -6.50
N PHE A 89 11.73 2.57 -5.30
CA PHE A 89 11.64 3.36 -4.09
C PHE A 89 12.57 4.57 -4.07
N CYS A 90 13.71 4.47 -4.76
CA CYS A 90 14.64 5.58 -4.94
C CYS A 90 14.39 6.38 -6.23
N SER A 91 13.31 6.14 -6.98
CA SER A 91 13.02 6.95 -8.18
C SER A 91 12.80 8.43 -7.84
N GLU A 92 13.26 9.32 -8.73
CA GLU A 92 13.04 10.76 -8.60
C GLU A 92 11.57 11.12 -8.48
N SER A 93 10.68 10.39 -9.15
CA SER A 93 9.23 10.63 -9.08
C SER A 93 8.64 10.36 -7.69
N ILE A 94 9.06 9.28 -7.03
CA ILE A 94 8.64 8.97 -5.65
C ILE A 94 9.27 9.95 -4.65
N GLN A 95 10.54 10.31 -4.84
CA GLN A 95 11.21 11.32 -4.01
C GLN A 95 10.55 12.70 -4.15
N ALA A 96 10.33 13.17 -5.39
CA ALA A 96 9.70 14.45 -5.67
C ALA A 96 8.26 14.52 -5.12
N ARG A 97 7.48 13.44 -5.23
CA ARG A 97 6.15 13.37 -4.62
C ARG A 97 6.23 13.45 -3.09
N SER A 98 7.20 12.78 -2.48
CA SER A 98 7.42 12.82 -1.03
C SER A 98 7.81 14.22 -0.55
N ASN A 99 8.71 14.88 -1.27
CA ASN A 99 9.16 16.25 -0.99
C ASN A 99 8.01 17.24 -1.10
N ARG A 100 7.20 17.18 -2.18
CA ARG A 100 5.99 18.01 -2.32
C ARG A 100 5.00 17.84 -1.18
N ILE A 101 4.80 16.61 -0.69
CA ILE A 101 3.93 16.36 0.46
C ILE A 101 4.52 16.98 1.74
N ALA A 102 5.84 16.91 1.91
CA ALA A 102 6.52 17.54 3.04
C ALA A 102 6.44 19.07 2.99
N GLU A 103 6.66 19.67 1.81
CA GLU A 103 6.50 21.11 1.57
C GLU A 103 5.06 21.57 1.85
N ASN A 104 4.07 20.86 1.31
CA ASN A 104 2.65 21.17 1.58
C ASN A 104 2.30 21.07 3.07
N ARG A 105 2.88 20.11 3.81
CA ARG A 105 2.73 20.02 5.26
C ARG A 105 3.35 21.23 5.95
N ALA A 106 4.57 21.62 5.58
CA ALA A 106 5.25 22.78 6.15
C ALA A 106 4.45 24.07 5.92
N ILE A 107 3.97 24.31 4.69
CA ILE A 107 3.12 25.47 4.36
C ILE A 107 1.87 25.47 5.22
N PHE A 108 1.17 24.33 5.34
CA PHE A 108 -0.03 24.22 6.18
C PHE A 108 0.24 24.52 7.67
N PHE A 109 1.41 24.13 8.20
CA PHE A 109 1.78 24.45 9.57
C PHE A 109 2.09 25.94 9.74
N GLU A 110 2.82 26.55 8.81
CA GLU A 110 3.13 27.99 8.86
C GLU A 110 1.90 28.87 8.68
N THR A 111 0.96 28.50 7.80
CA THR A 111 -0.32 29.22 7.68
C THR A 111 -1.14 29.12 8.96
N ARG A 112 -1.22 27.94 9.59
CA ARG A 112 -1.90 27.80 10.90
C ARG A 112 -1.21 28.50 12.06
N LYS A 113 0.11 28.71 11.98
CA LYS A 113 0.88 29.46 12.98
C LYS A 113 0.67 30.97 12.83
N ASN A 114 0.54 31.46 11.60
CA ASN A 114 0.30 32.87 11.29
C ASN A 114 -1.17 33.27 11.44
N ASP A 115 -2.11 32.35 11.19
CA ASP A 115 -3.54 32.52 11.47
C ASP A 115 -3.86 32.29 12.96
N SER A 116 -3.05 32.84 13.87
CA SER A 116 -3.38 32.92 15.29
C SER A 116 -4.56 33.88 15.54
N MET A 117 -5.70 33.67 14.88
CA MET A 117 -7.00 33.83 15.51
C MET A 117 -7.21 32.58 16.34
N LEU A 118 -7.33 32.78 17.65
CA LEU A 118 -7.61 31.77 18.66
C LEU A 118 -8.73 30.83 18.17
N VAL A 119 -8.37 29.64 17.71
CA VAL A 119 -9.36 28.57 17.54
C VAL A 119 -9.78 28.22 18.95
N GLU A 120 -11.02 28.59 19.30
CA GLU A 120 -11.68 28.27 20.56
C GLU A 120 -11.27 26.85 21.01
N PRO A 121 -10.78 26.67 22.26
CA PRO A 121 -10.29 25.37 22.74
C PRO A 121 -11.28 24.23 22.50
N GLU A 122 -12.58 24.53 22.51
CA GLU A 122 -13.67 23.61 22.23
C GLU A 122 -13.68 23.09 20.76
N ALA A 123 -13.31 23.92 19.79
CA ALA A 123 -13.20 23.53 18.39
C ALA A 123 -11.98 22.63 18.15
N ILE A 124 -10.87 22.87 18.86
CA ILE A 124 -9.70 21.99 18.86
C ILE A 124 -10.06 20.65 19.47
N GLU A 125 -10.76 20.64 20.61
CA GLU A 125 -11.18 19.42 21.29
C GLU A 125 -12.14 18.59 20.42
N LYS A 126 -13.13 19.23 19.78
CA LYS A 126 -14.03 18.57 18.82
C LYS A 126 -13.26 17.97 17.64
N HIS A 127 -12.28 18.69 17.09
CA HIS A 127 -11.49 18.19 15.95
C HIS A 127 -10.57 17.03 16.33
N VAL A 128 -9.93 17.08 17.51
CA VAL A 128 -9.12 15.98 18.05
C VAL A 128 -9.97 14.76 18.35
N ARG A 129 -11.18 14.94 18.93
CA ARG A 129 -12.15 13.85 19.13
C ARG A 129 -12.62 13.26 17.80
N LEU A 130 -12.85 14.08 16.77
CA LEU A 130 -13.25 13.62 15.44
C LEU A 130 -12.13 12.82 14.75
N ILE A 131 -10.89 13.31 14.80
CA ILE A 131 -9.71 12.60 14.29
C ILE A 131 -9.51 11.28 15.06
N GLY A 132 -9.61 11.31 16.38
CA GLY A 132 -9.53 10.10 17.23
C GLY A 132 -10.63 9.10 16.92
N PHE A 133 -11.86 9.55 16.68
CA PHE A 133 -12.99 8.72 16.27
C PHE A 133 -12.77 8.12 14.88
N LEU A 134 -12.29 8.89 13.90
CA LEU A 134 -12.01 8.42 12.54
C LEU A 134 -10.83 7.43 12.51
N VAL A 135 -9.79 7.68 13.30
CA VAL A 135 -8.64 6.76 13.43
C VAL A 135 -9.05 5.48 14.15
N ASN A 136 -9.85 5.56 15.23
CA ASN A 136 -10.36 4.37 15.91
C ASN A 136 -11.39 3.60 15.07
N ALA A 137 -12.27 4.28 14.34
CA ALA A 137 -13.21 3.65 13.42
C ALA A 137 -12.48 2.97 12.26
N SER A 138 -11.45 3.62 11.71
CA SER A 138 -10.61 3.03 10.66
C SER A 138 -9.79 1.85 11.18
N GLN A 139 -9.24 1.93 12.38
CA GLN A 139 -8.50 0.83 13.01
C GLN A 139 -9.43 -0.31 13.41
N SER A 140 -10.64 -0.03 13.89
CA SER A 140 -11.69 -1.01 14.16
C SER A 140 -12.13 -1.71 12.89
N PHE A 141 -12.33 -0.97 11.80
CA PHE A 141 -12.70 -1.52 10.49
C PHE A 141 -11.57 -2.38 9.90
N VAL A 142 -10.31 -1.91 9.99
CA VAL A 142 -9.13 -2.68 9.58
C VAL A 142 -8.94 -3.93 10.46
N ASN A 143 -9.17 -3.84 11.77
CA ASN A 143 -9.07 -4.99 12.67
C ASN A 143 -10.19 -6.02 12.41
N GLN A 144 -11.41 -5.56 12.09
CA GLN A 144 -12.53 -6.45 11.74
C GLN A 144 -12.32 -7.12 10.37
N PHE A 145 -11.66 -6.44 9.43
CA PHE A 145 -11.30 -7.00 8.12
C PHE A 145 -10.09 -7.94 8.16
N VAL A 146 -9.08 -7.64 8.99
CA VAL A 146 -7.92 -8.51 9.23
C VAL A 146 -8.31 -9.77 10.01
N PHE A 147 -9.29 -9.68 10.92
CA PHE A 147 -9.83 -10.84 11.63
C PHE A 147 -10.62 -11.78 10.71
N LEU A 148 -11.38 -11.25 9.74
CA LEU A 148 -12.07 -12.06 8.73
C LEU A 148 -11.09 -12.68 7.72
N GLN A 149 -10.06 -11.95 7.28
CA GLN A 149 -9.03 -12.50 6.38
C GLN A 149 -8.06 -13.48 7.06
N LEU A 150 -7.85 -13.40 8.38
CA LEU A 150 -7.01 -14.37 9.12
C LEU A 150 -7.74 -15.67 9.44
N VAL A 151 -9.07 -15.64 9.64
CA VAL A 151 -9.87 -16.85 9.84
C VAL A 151 -9.95 -17.67 8.54
N ASP A 152 -10.01 -17.03 7.37
CA ASP A 152 -10.02 -17.76 6.08
C ASP A 152 -8.62 -18.24 5.62
N ILE A 153 -7.53 -17.67 6.13
CA ILE A 153 -6.14 -18.04 5.72
C ILE A 153 -5.53 -19.11 6.64
N LEU A 154 -5.97 -19.24 7.89
CA LEU A 154 -5.39 -20.18 8.86
C LEU A 154 -6.11 -21.53 8.95
N ASP A 155 -7.21 -21.72 8.23
CA ASP A 155 -8.02 -22.94 8.31
C ASP A 155 -7.86 -23.94 7.16
N TYR A 156 -6.74 -23.95 6.41
CA TYR A 156 -6.33 -25.20 5.72
C TYR A 156 -4.81 -25.31 5.53
N PRO A 157 -4.20 -26.46 5.90
CA PRO A 157 -2.79 -26.76 5.64
C PRO A 157 -2.62 -27.23 4.20
N TRP A 158 -1.69 -26.64 3.44
CA TRP A 158 -0.70 -27.29 2.53
C TRP A 158 0.36 -26.26 2.12
#